data_AF-A0A917CGE0-F1
#
_entry.id   AF-A0A917CGE0-F1
#
_cell.length_a   1.000
_cell.length_b   1.000
_cell.length_c   1.000
_cell.angle_alpha   90.00
_cell.angle_beta   90.00
_cell.angle_gamma   90.00
#
_symmetry.space_group_name_H-M   'P 1'
#
loop_
_entity.id
_entity.type
_entity.pdbx_description
1 polymer ?
#
loop_
_entity_poly.entity_id
_entity_poly.type
_entity_poly.pdbx_seq_one_letter_code
_entity_poly.pdbx_strand_id
1 'polypeptide(L)'
;MRALLFGNSGSGKSTLAQRLAQTHALAHLDLDAIVWEPGQIAVPRAPEAVLASLHAFMDGNDRWVIEGCYGELVEAASGRCTELVFLNPGQETCLAHNRQRPWEPHKYASKAEQDSMLENLQAWVAGYYERDDAWSYAAHRRIFDAFAGAKRELTAPAG
;
A
#
# COMPACT_ATOMS: atom_id res chain seq x y z
N MET A 1 11.01 -4.52 14.98
CA MET A 1 9.84 -4.82 14.14
C MET A 1 9.98 -3.98 12.88
N ARG A 2 9.97 -4.66 11.73
CA ARG A 2 9.96 -4.06 10.39
C ARG A 2 8.82 -4.74 9.63
N ALA A 3 7.67 -4.09 9.56
CA ALA A 3 6.45 -4.68 9.01
C ALA A 3 6.20 -4.15 7.60
N LEU A 4 5.91 -5.05 6.66
CA LEU A 4 5.58 -4.68 5.29
C LEU A 4 4.13 -5.12 4.99
N LEU A 5 3.26 -4.16 4.73
CA LEU A 5 1.82 -4.37 4.54
C LEU A 5 1.44 -4.10 3.09
N PHE A 6 0.76 -5.03 2.45
CA PHE A 6 0.41 -4.88 1.03
C PHE A 6 -0.91 -5.56 0.69
N GLY A 7 -1.43 -5.26 -0.50
CA GLY A 7 -2.75 -5.71 -0.96
C GLY A 7 -3.55 -4.63 -1.68
N ASN A 8 -4.76 -4.97 -2.12
CA ASN A 8 -5.60 -4.11 -2.96
C ASN A 8 -5.89 -2.74 -2.33
N SER A 9 -6.17 -1.73 -3.14
CA SER A 9 -6.65 -0.43 -2.69
C SER A 9 -7.99 -0.58 -1.96
N GLY A 10 -8.10 -0.07 -0.73
CA GLY A 10 -9.26 -0.28 0.14
C GLY A 10 -9.17 -1.52 1.06
N SER A 11 -8.07 -2.27 1.06
CA SER A 11 -7.92 -3.44 1.93
C SER A 11 -7.66 -3.14 3.42
N GLY A 12 -7.48 -1.86 3.79
CA GLY A 12 -7.24 -1.43 5.18
C GLY A 12 -5.76 -1.29 5.58
N LYS A 13 -4.83 -1.30 4.61
CA LYS A 13 -3.38 -1.22 4.87
C LYS A 13 -2.98 -0.01 5.70
N SER A 14 -3.35 1.19 5.24
CA SER A 14 -2.99 2.45 5.90
C SER A 14 -3.54 2.52 7.33
N THR A 15 -4.76 2.02 7.56
CA THR A 15 -5.34 1.92 8.92
C THR A 15 -4.52 1.01 9.82
N LEU A 16 -4.16 -0.20 9.35
CA LEU A 16 -3.33 -1.11 10.12
C LEU A 16 -1.90 -0.58 10.32
N ALA A 17 -1.32 0.05 9.30
CA ALA A 17 0.00 0.66 9.36
C ALA A 17 0.05 1.79 10.40
N GLN A 18 -0.92 2.69 10.40
CA GLN A 18 -1.05 3.76 11.40
C GLN A 18 -1.19 3.19 12.81
N ARG A 19 -2.03 2.17 13.01
CA ARG A 19 -2.19 1.51 14.32
C ARG A 19 -0.89 0.89 14.80
N LEU A 20 -0.16 0.18 13.93
CA LEU A 20 1.13 -0.42 14.25
C LEU A 20 2.18 0.66 14.56
N ALA A 21 2.24 1.72 13.75
CA ALA A 21 3.14 2.85 13.96
C ALA A 21 2.93 3.50 15.31
N GLN A 22 1.68 3.77 15.70
CA GLN A 22 1.35 4.36 17.00
C GLN A 22 1.63 3.39 18.16
N THR A 23 1.18 2.15 18.06
CA THR A 23 1.26 1.16 19.14
C THR A 23 2.69 0.74 19.43
N HIS A 24 3.53 0.65 18.40
CA HIS A 24 4.91 0.18 18.52
C HIS A 24 5.96 1.28 18.34
N ALA A 25 5.55 2.54 18.14
CA ALA A 25 6.44 3.66 17.82
C ALA A 25 7.35 3.33 16.62
N LEU A 26 6.74 3.02 15.47
CA LEU A 26 7.45 2.72 14.22
C LEU A 26 7.44 3.95 13.31
N ALA A 27 8.53 4.14 12.56
CA ALA A 27 8.47 5.03 11.41
C ALA A 27 7.49 4.47 10.37
N HIS A 28 6.69 5.33 9.75
CA HIS A 28 5.68 4.92 8.77
C HIS A 28 6.03 5.49 7.39
N LEU A 29 5.98 4.63 6.36
CA LEU A 29 6.06 5.03 4.97
C LEU A 29 4.87 4.46 4.19
N ASP A 30 4.02 5.36 3.69
CA ASP A 30 3.09 5.08 2.60
C ASP A 30 3.88 5.17 1.28
N LEU A 31 3.86 4.10 0.49
CA LEU A 31 4.56 4.06 -0.80
C LEU A 31 4.05 5.12 -1.79
N ASP A 32 2.79 5.57 -1.70
CA ASP A 32 2.30 6.70 -2.50
C ASP A 32 3.16 7.96 -2.28
N ALA A 33 3.67 8.18 -1.07
CA ALA A 33 4.45 9.38 -0.71
C ALA A 33 5.80 9.46 -1.42
N ILE A 34 6.30 8.35 -1.99
CA ILE A 34 7.57 8.32 -2.71
C ILE A 34 7.40 8.02 -4.21
N VAL A 35 6.26 7.50 -4.64
CA VAL A 35 5.98 7.19 -6.06
C VAL A 35 5.59 8.44 -6.84
N TRP A 36 4.89 9.40 -6.23
CA TRP A 36 4.35 10.57 -6.93
C TRP A 36 5.18 11.82 -6.67
N GLU A 37 5.22 12.72 -7.64
CA GLU A 37 5.84 14.04 -7.50
C GLU A 37 5.07 14.89 -6.47
N PRO A 38 5.74 15.48 -5.47
CA PRO A 38 5.07 16.31 -4.47
C PRO A 38 4.31 17.49 -5.10
N GLY A 39 3.04 17.64 -4.74
CA GLY A 39 2.18 18.73 -5.24
C GLY A 39 1.69 18.55 -6.67
N GLN A 40 1.95 17.41 -7.31
CA GLN A 40 1.43 17.08 -8.65
C GLN A 40 0.54 15.83 -8.57
N ILE A 41 -0.61 15.88 -9.24
CA ILE A 41 -1.55 14.77 -9.25
C ILE A 41 -1.11 13.75 -10.30
N ALA A 42 -0.88 12.50 -9.88
CA ALA A 42 -0.60 11.36 -10.75
C ALA A 42 0.62 11.51 -11.68
N VAL A 43 1.62 12.30 -11.28
CA VAL A 43 2.90 12.40 -11.98
C VAL A 43 3.92 11.50 -11.28
N PRO A 44 4.33 10.35 -11.87
CA PRO A 44 5.25 9.44 -11.21
C PRO A 44 6.67 10.01 -11.19
N ARG A 45 7.37 9.80 -10.08
CA ARG A 45 8.81 10.04 -9.96
C ARG A 45 9.60 8.99 -10.76
N ALA A 46 10.82 9.33 -11.14
CA ALA A 46 11.72 8.37 -11.80
C ALA A 46 11.96 7.13 -10.91
N PRO A 47 11.92 5.89 -11.46
CA PRO A 47 12.05 4.66 -10.67
C PRO A 47 13.28 4.63 -9.74
N GLU A 48 14.42 5.13 -10.21
CA GLU A 48 15.66 5.19 -9.44
C GLU A 48 15.53 6.12 -8.23
N ALA A 49 14.79 7.23 -8.38
CA ALA A 49 14.52 8.16 -7.29
C ALA A 49 13.54 7.57 -6.26
N VAL A 50 12.56 6.78 -6.71
CA VAL A 50 11.65 6.04 -5.82
C VAL A 50 12.42 5.01 -4.98
N LEU A 51 13.24 4.19 -5.64
CA LEU A 51 14.07 3.19 -4.97
C LEU A 51 15.09 3.82 -4.00
N ALA A 52 15.71 4.94 -4.38
CA ALA A 52 16.59 5.68 -3.49
C ALA A 52 15.85 6.18 -2.24
N SER A 53 14.63 6.72 -2.39
CA SER A 53 13.80 7.14 -1.26
C SER A 53 13.41 5.95 -0.35
N LEU A 54 13.05 4.81 -0.94
CA LEU A 54 12.73 3.59 -0.20
C LEU A 54 13.93 3.09 0.62
N HIS A 55 15.11 3.02 0.02
CA HIS A 55 16.34 2.63 0.72
C HIS A 55 16.72 3.61 1.82
N ALA A 56 16.70 4.92 1.53
CA ALA A 56 17.00 5.95 2.53
C ALA A 56 16.07 5.86 3.74
N PHE A 57 14.77 5.60 3.53
CA PHE A 57 13.82 5.38 4.62
C PHE A 57 14.17 4.13 5.44
N MET A 58 14.46 3.01 4.79
CA MET A 58 14.81 1.77 5.50
C MET A 58 16.18 1.81 6.20
N ASP A 59 17.13 2.59 5.70
CA ASP A 59 18.47 2.77 6.29
C ASP A 59 18.43 3.75 7.47
N GLY A 60 17.58 4.77 7.40
CA GLY A 60 17.41 5.75 8.47
C GLY A 60 16.57 5.28 9.66
N ASN A 61 15.94 4.10 9.57
CA ASN A 61 15.00 3.62 10.59
C ASN A 61 15.23 2.14 10.93
N ASP A 62 15.56 1.84 12.19
CA ASP A 62 15.71 0.46 12.68
C ASP A 62 14.36 -0.28 12.81
N ARG A 63 13.28 0.50 12.99
CA ARG A 63 11.92 0.01 13.23
C ARG A 63 10.94 0.78 12.37
N TRP A 64 10.25 0.09 11.48
CA TRP A 64 9.36 0.73 10.52
C TRP A 64 8.15 -0.13 10.17
N VAL A 65 7.17 0.54 9.59
CA VAL A 65 6.06 -0.04 8.86
C VAL A 65 5.98 0.63 7.49
N ILE A 66 6.07 -0.17 6.42
CA ILE A 66 5.93 0.27 5.04
C ILE A 66 4.62 -0.32 4.52
N GLU A 67 3.84 0.46 3.78
CA GLU A 67 2.59 -0.01 3.21
C GLU A 67 2.33 0.48 1.79
N GLY A 68 1.68 -0.35 0.97
CA GLY A 68 1.22 0.05 -0.36
C GLY A 68 0.79 -1.10 -1.24
N CYS A 69 0.61 -0.84 -2.54
CA CYS A 69 0.16 -1.84 -3.51
C CYS A 69 1.12 -2.02 -4.71
N TYR A 70 2.31 -1.43 -4.63
CA TYR A 70 3.32 -1.48 -5.68
C TYR A 70 4.17 -2.75 -5.50
N GLY A 71 3.82 -3.83 -6.20
CA GLY A 71 4.46 -5.15 -6.03
C GLY A 71 5.99 -5.09 -6.13
N GLU A 72 6.55 -4.34 -7.08
CA GLU A 72 8.00 -4.18 -7.23
C GLU A 72 8.67 -3.53 -6.00
N LEU A 73 8.03 -2.54 -5.39
CA LEU A 73 8.55 -1.88 -4.18
C LEU A 73 8.36 -2.76 -2.94
N VAL A 74 7.25 -3.52 -2.88
CA VAL A 74 7.03 -4.52 -1.84
C VAL A 74 8.12 -5.59 -1.93
N GLU A 75 8.41 -6.09 -3.12
CA GLU A 75 9.47 -7.06 -3.36
C GLU A 75 10.84 -6.50 -2.96
N ALA A 76 11.17 -5.28 -3.39
CA ALA A 76 12.42 -4.60 -3.03
C ALA A 76 12.59 -4.41 -1.50
N ALA A 77 11.51 -4.13 -0.77
CA ALA A 77 11.55 -3.97 0.68
C ALA A 77 11.50 -5.31 1.46
N SER A 78 11.01 -6.38 0.83
CA SER A 78 10.69 -7.65 1.50
C SER A 78 11.91 -8.27 2.19
N GLY A 79 13.09 -8.23 1.56
CA GLY A 79 14.33 -8.79 2.12
C GLY A 79 14.80 -8.11 3.42
N ARG A 80 14.22 -6.95 3.78
CA ARG A 80 14.56 -6.20 4.98
C ARG A 80 13.44 -6.19 6.02
N CYS A 81 12.27 -6.75 5.73
CA CYS A 81 11.19 -6.84 6.70
C CYS A 81 11.40 -8.03 7.66
N THR A 82 10.85 -7.93 8.86
CA THR A 82 10.76 -9.06 9.80
C THR A 82 9.38 -9.73 9.75
N GLU A 83 8.39 -9.04 9.20
CA GLU A 83 7.03 -9.54 9.04
C GLU A 83 6.41 -9.01 7.75
N LEU A 84 5.85 -9.91 6.95
CA LEU A 84 5.11 -9.61 5.73
C LEU A 84 3.60 -9.85 5.94
N VAL A 85 2.77 -8.85 5.63
CA VAL A 85 1.33 -8.89 5.88
C VAL A 85 0.57 -8.60 4.60
N PHE A 86 -0.11 -9.61 4.07
CA PHE A 86 -0.98 -9.46 2.91
C PHE A 86 -2.43 -9.23 3.37
N LEU A 87 -2.97 -8.04 3.11
CA LEU A 87 -4.38 -7.72 3.38
C LEU A 87 -5.23 -8.05 2.16
N ASN A 88 -6.04 -9.09 2.28
CA ASN A 88 -6.86 -9.64 1.20
C ASN A 88 -8.32 -9.90 1.65
N PRO A 89 -9.08 -8.86 2.06
CA PRO A 89 -10.43 -9.04 2.60
C PRO A 89 -11.50 -9.30 1.54
N GLY A 90 -11.12 -9.47 0.27
CA GLY A 90 -12.06 -9.62 -0.84
C GLY A 90 -12.41 -8.30 -1.54
N GLN A 91 -12.91 -8.43 -2.78
CA GLN A 91 -13.24 -7.31 -3.66
C GLN A 91 -14.32 -6.40 -3.07
N GLU A 92 -15.41 -6.99 -2.57
CA GLU A 92 -16.57 -6.26 -2.06
C GLU A 92 -16.19 -5.32 -0.92
N THR A 93 -15.39 -5.82 0.03
CA THR A 93 -14.85 -5.01 1.13
C THR A 93 -13.98 -3.87 0.63
N CYS A 94 -13.06 -4.12 -0.31
CA CYS A 94 -12.21 -3.08 -0.87
C CYS A 94 -13.01 -1.98 -1.57
N LEU A 95 -14.02 -2.36 -2.36
CA LEU A 95 -14.92 -1.42 -3.04
C LEU A 95 -15.73 -0.61 -2.02
N ALA A 96 -16.30 -1.26 -1.00
CA ALA A 96 -17.07 -0.61 0.06
C ALA A 96 -16.24 0.42 0.82
N HIS A 97 -15.03 0.07 1.25
CA HIS A 97 -14.12 1.00 1.92
C HIS A 97 -13.75 2.19 1.03
N ASN A 98 -13.51 1.97 -0.27
CA ASN A 98 -13.18 3.06 -1.18
C ASN A 98 -14.32 4.07 -1.36
N ARG A 99 -15.58 3.62 -1.35
CA ARG A 99 -16.76 4.51 -1.39
C ARG A 99 -16.91 5.35 -0.12
N GLN A 100 -16.39 4.87 1.01
CA GLN A 100 -16.46 5.52 2.31
C GLN A 100 -15.21 6.36 2.62
N ARG A 101 -14.27 6.50 1.67
CA ARG A 101 -13.04 7.26 1.91
C ARG A 101 -13.37 8.71 2.29
N PRO A 102 -12.79 9.22 3.39
CA PRO A 102 -12.86 10.64 3.68
C PRO A 102 -12.10 11.42 2.60
N TRP A 103 -12.31 12.74 2.58
CA TRP A 103 -11.51 13.62 1.72
C TRP A 103 -10.02 13.51 2.09
N GLU A 104 -9.19 13.32 1.07
CA GLU A 104 -7.73 13.26 1.17
C GLU A 104 -7.14 14.61 0.71
N PRO A 105 -7.05 15.64 1.60
CA PRO A 105 -6.63 17.00 1.23
C PRO A 105 -5.18 17.09 0.74
N HIS A 106 -4.38 16.06 0.99
CA HIS A 106 -3.02 15.93 0.51
C HIS A 106 -2.94 15.41 -0.94
N LYS A 107 -4.05 14.90 -1.50
CA LYS A 107 -4.16 14.39 -2.88
C LYS A 107 -5.06 15.25 -3.76
N TYR A 108 -6.14 15.78 -3.21
CA TYR A 108 -7.19 16.49 -3.96
C TYR A 108 -7.52 17.83 -3.32
N ALA A 109 -7.77 18.86 -4.13
CA ALA A 109 -8.13 20.19 -3.64
C ALA A 109 -9.53 20.21 -3.00
N SER A 110 -10.41 19.26 -3.33
CA SER A 110 -11.74 19.13 -2.73
C SER A 110 -12.27 17.70 -2.74
N LYS A 111 -13.30 17.43 -1.92
CA LYS A 111 -14.05 16.16 -1.96
C LYS A 111 -14.72 15.91 -3.31
N ALA A 112 -15.19 16.96 -3.98
CA ALA A 112 -15.81 16.83 -5.30
C ALA A 112 -14.82 16.37 -6.38
N GLU A 113 -13.59 16.90 -6.34
CA GLU A 113 -12.52 16.47 -7.24
C GLU A 113 -12.13 15.01 -6.98
N GLN A 114 -11.97 14.61 -5.71
CA GLN A 114 -11.74 13.21 -5.34
C GLN A 114 -12.87 12.29 -5.82
N ASP A 115 -14.13 12.70 -5.65
CA ASP A 115 -15.29 11.91 -6.04
C ASP A 115 -15.41 11.76 -7.56
N SER A 116 -14.91 12.72 -8.34
CA SER A 116 -14.83 12.60 -9.79
C SER A 116 -13.92 11.46 -10.26
N MET A 117 -12.96 11.04 -9.41
CA MET A 117 -12.06 9.92 -9.67
C MET A 117 -12.61 8.57 -9.19
N LEU A 118 -13.73 8.57 -8.46
CA LEU A 118 -14.22 7.38 -7.76
C LEU A 118 -14.58 6.23 -8.69
N GLU A 119 -15.20 6.50 -9.85
CA GLU A 119 -15.56 5.46 -10.82
C GLU A 119 -14.31 4.75 -11.36
N ASN A 120 -13.30 5.52 -11.78
CA ASN A 120 -12.01 5.00 -12.23
C ASN A 120 -11.31 4.18 -11.15
N LEU A 121 -11.33 4.67 -9.90
CA LEU A 121 -10.78 3.96 -8.75
C LEU A 121 -11.53 2.65 -8.51
N GLN A 122 -12.87 2.63 -8.57
CA GLN A 122 -13.67 1.42 -8.37
C GLN A 122 -13.37 0.37 -9.46
N ALA A 123 -13.27 0.78 -10.72
CA ALA A 123 -12.90 -0.12 -11.82
C ALA A 123 -11.49 -0.71 -11.61
N TRP A 124 -10.52 0.13 -11.23
CA TRP A 124 -9.17 -0.33 -10.90
C TRP A 124 -9.13 -1.26 -9.69
N VAL A 125 -9.96 -1.04 -8.68
CA VAL A 125 -10.02 -1.92 -7.50
C VAL A 125 -10.66 -3.27 -7.85
N ALA A 126 -11.69 -3.26 -8.71
CA ALA A 126 -12.37 -4.46 -9.18
C ALA A 126 -11.45 -5.35 -10.02
N GLY A 127 -10.69 -4.75 -10.96
CA GLY A 127 -9.77 -5.49 -11.83
C GLY A 127 -8.57 -6.12 -11.12
N TYR A 128 -8.38 -5.89 -9.82
CA TYR A 128 -7.25 -6.41 -9.03
C TYR A 128 -7.04 -7.93 -9.18
N TYR A 129 -8.12 -8.72 -9.25
CA TYR A 129 -8.05 -10.17 -9.36
C TYR A 129 -7.85 -10.68 -10.79
N GLU A 130 -8.00 -9.81 -11.78
CA GLU A 130 -7.97 -10.17 -13.20
C GLU A 130 -6.69 -9.68 -13.90
N ARG A 131 -6.10 -8.57 -13.44
CA ARG A 131 -4.86 -8.03 -13.99
C ARG A 131 -3.66 -8.95 -13.70
N ASP A 132 -2.64 -8.85 -14.55
CA ASP A 132 -1.31 -9.43 -14.33
C ASP A 132 -0.23 -8.35 -14.45
N ASP A 133 -0.38 -7.33 -13.61
CA ASP A 133 0.57 -6.22 -13.45
C ASP A 133 1.16 -6.21 -12.03
N ALA A 134 2.07 -5.29 -11.75
CA ALA A 134 2.71 -5.17 -10.44
C ALA A 134 1.74 -4.83 -9.30
N TRP A 135 0.49 -4.43 -9.58
CA TRP A 135 -0.50 -4.08 -8.58
C TRP A 135 -1.55 -5.16 -8.35
N SER A 136 -1.49 -6.27 -9.09
CA SER A 136 -2.55 -7.27 -9.12
C SER A 136 -2.44 -8.30 -8.00
N TYR A 137 -3.54 -9.04 -7.82
CA TYR A 137 -3.59 -10.20 -6.95
C TYR A 137 -2.51 -11.21 -7.33
N ALA A 138 -2.28 -11.45 -8.63
CA ALA A 138 -1.29 -12.41 -9.09
C ALA A 138 0.13 -12.02 -8.64
N ALA A 139 0.51 -10.75 -8.81
CA ALA A 139 1.81 -10.25 -8.33
C ALA A 139 1.93 -10.33 -6.80
N HIS A 140 0.92 -9.85 -6.08
CA HIS A 140 0.92 -9.89 -4.61
C HIS A 140 0.95 -11.33 -4.07
N ARG A 141 0.23 -12.27 -4.69
CA ARG A 141 0.25 -13.68 -4.32
C ARG A 141 1.64 -14.28 -4.54
N ARG A 142 2.30 -14.01 -5.67
CA ARG A 142 3.67 -14.46 -5.95
C ARG A 142 4.65 -13.99 -4.87
N ILE A 143 4.60 -12.70 -4.51
CA ILE A 143 5.44 -12.13 -3.45
C ILE A 143 5.16 -12.80 -2.09
N PHE A 144 3.87 -12.95 -1.74
CA PHE A 144 3.48 -13.61 -0.50
C PHE A 144 3.99 -15.04 -0.43
N ASP A 145 3.78 -15.83 -1.47
CA ASP A 145 4.13 -17.25 -1.52
C ASP A 145 5.65 -17.46 -1.49
N ALA A 146 6.41 -16.62 -2.20
CA ALA A 146 7.87 -16.67 -2.25
C ALA A 146 8.56 -16.25 -0.94
N PHE A 147 7.91 -15.43 -0.10
CA PHE A 147 8.51 -14.97 1.14
C PHE A 147 8.65 -16.11 2.17
N ALA A 148 9.89 -16.35 2.63
CA ALA A 148 10.22 -17.44 3.55
C ALA A 148 10.17 -17.03 5.04
N GLY A 149 10.10 -15.74 5.36
CA GLY A 149 10.04 -15.23 6.72
C GLY A 149 8.65 -15.31 7.34
N ALA A 150 8.47 -14.66 8.50
CA ALA A 150 7.17 -14.57 9.14
C ALA A 150 6.17 -13.82 8.24
N LYS A 151 5.11 -14.50 7.82
CA LYS A 151 4.07 -13.93 6.97
C LYS A 151 2.66 -14.30 7.45
N ARG A 152 1.72 -13.39 7.21
CA ARG A 152 0.29 -13.62 7.47
C ARG A 152 -0.57 -13.00 6.37
N GLU A 153 -1.64 -13.70 6.01
CA GLU A 153 -2.68 -13.18 5.14
C GLU A 153 -3.92 -12.87 5.99
N LEU A 154 -4.45 -11.66 5.85
CA LEU A 154 -5.65 -11.22 6.55
C LEU A 154 -6.82 -11.17 5.56
N THR A 155 -7.75 -12.12 5.70
CA THR A 155 -8.93 -12.26 4.82
C THR A 155 -10.19 -11.59 5.37
N ALA A 156 -10.09 -10.98 6.55
CA ALA A 156 -11.14 -10.15 7.14
C ALA A 156 -10.56 -8.76 7.47
N PRO A 157 -11.39 -7.71 7.50
CA PRO A 157 -10.95 -6.40 7.98
C PRO A 157 -10.31 -6.54 9.36
N ALA A 158 -9.17 -5.89 9.57
CA ALA A 158 -8.61 -5.74 10.92
C ALA A 158 -9.57 -4.84 11.72
N GLY A 159 -10.29 -5.43 12.68
CA GLY A 159 -11.21 -4.72 13.57
C GLY A 159 -10.52 -3.73 14.50
#